data_AF-A0A6G1IXD3-F1
#
_entry.id   AF-A0A6G1IXD3-F1
#
_cell.length_a   1.000
_cell.length_b   1.000
_cell.length_c   1.000
_cell.angle_alpha   90.00
_cell.angle_beta   90.00
_cell.angle_gamma   90.00
#
_symmetry.space_group_name_H-M   'P 1'
#
loop_
_entity.id
_entity.type
_entity.pdbx_description
1 polymer ?
#
loop_
_entity_poly.entity_id
_entity_poly.type
_entity_poly.pdbx_seq_one_letter_code
_entity_poly.pdbx_strand_id
1 'polypeptide(L)'
;MKITVFTIATFSLLPATGHAAALQRRASDYISSCGPSWMAVNNVKTNHDTVERTGFNTAVDKFCNAAHGAEVGAKLFLSMATRVWLGYGADPKTTGINGYVYFEIHNKQNDKHIVDGGKCKEYLKNLSKDGSKCYGGKSHDDTKGGTWQVGNDLVSYHAIADKVPPIFEQMDKPVVLSNAIAPLSNNGKGKTLDPFPVEGFGDSVPFACHSHNDYERDTALYSALSAGCVSVEADIWEINGDLIVKHNSGDGNGNTLQNLYLNPLKALVDKNKAIFPKAPKQSLNLLIDFKNDADKTWDLLVKQLQPLRDAGYLSTSSDGQFKQGLITIIASGNGIADKDSNAPKPLGRDNPQGAIFADARIDKDMVNFNAGNAYFASAKYSDRGTNEAAKRDEAHKKGFKVRYWDGPASTADWQILVDEGVDRVNVDELQNVAAVAWRGDLL
;
A
#
# COMPACT_ATOMS: atom_id res chain seq x y z
N MET A 1 38.36 35.14 -44.80
CA MET A 1 38.34 34.03 -43.83
C MET A 1 37.86 34.57 -42.48
N LYS A 2 36.59 34.35 -42.14
CA LYS A 2 36.06 34.51 -40.78
C LYS A 2 35.19 33.29 -40.52
N ILE A 3 35.65 32.46 -39.60
CA ILE A 3 35.01 31.21 -39.18
C ILE A 3 34.02 31.58 -38.08
N THR A 4 32.73 31.38 -38.33
CA THR A 4 31.68 31.49 -37.33
C THR A 4 31.57 30.14 -36.63
N VAL A 5 31.95 30.10 -35.35
CA VAL A 5 31.84 28.91 -34.49
C VAL A 5 30.39 28.76 -34.05
N PHE A 6 29.73 27.69 -34.46
CA PHE A 6 28.46 27.25 -33.89
C PHE A 6 28.73 26.49 -32.59
N THR A 7 28.30 27.03 -31.46
CA THR A 7 28.27 26.30 -30.18
C THR A 7 27.02 25.43 -30.16
N ILE A 8 27.18 24.13 -30.39
CA ILE A 8 26.13 23.13 -30.20
C ILE A 8 25.96 22.96 -28.69
N ALA A 9 24.86 23.44 -28.13
CA ALA A 9 24.45 23.11 -26.77
C ALA A 9 23.87 21.69 -26.78
N THR A 10 24.70 20.71 -26.44
CA THR A 10 24.25 19.35 -26.12
C THR A 10 23.41 19.39 -24.85
N PHE A 11 22.08 19.30 -25.00
CA PHE A 11 21.19 18.98 -23.90
C PHE A 11 21.47 17.54 -23.46
N SER A 12 22.22 17.39 -22.38
CA SER A 12 22.31 16.14 -21.65
C SER A 12 20.95 15.87 -21.01
N LEU A 13 20.17 14.96 -21.60
CA LEU A 13 19.09 14.28 -20.90
C LEU A 13 19.70 13.49 -19.75
N LEU A 14 19.60 14.01 -18.54
CA LEU A 14 19.77 13.22 -17.33
C LEU A 14 18.50 12.38 -17.16
N PRO A 15 18.59 11.04 -17.12
CA PRO A 15 17.46 10.23 -16.73
C PRO A 15 17.13 10.54 -15.27
N ALA A 16 15.88 10.87 -14.99
CA ALA A 16 15.35 10.96 -13.62
C ALA A 16 15.25 9.55 -13.03
N THR A 17 16.39 8.91 -12.77
CA THR A 17 16.46 7.72 -11.92
C THR A 17 16.77 8.20 -10.51
N GLY A 18 15.77 8.77 -9.84
CA GLY A 18 15.81 8.94 -8.39
C GLY A 18 15.64 7.59 -7.71
N HIS A 19 16.60 6.69 -7.86
CA HIS A 19 16.68 5.53 -6.97
C HIS A 19 17.14 6.07 -5.62
N ALA A 20 16.23 6.13 -4.65
CA ALA A 20 16.58 6.40 -3.27
C ALA A 20 17.70 5.45 -2.83
N ALA A 21 18.66 5.98 -2.08
CA ALA A 21 19.69 5.14 -1.48
C ALA A 21 19.04 4.04 -0.65
N ALA A 22 19.49 2.79 -0.82
CA ALA A 22 18.98 1.67 -0.04
C ALA A 22 19.01 2.02 1.45
N LEU A 23 17.91 1.74 2.17
CA LEU A 23 17.81 1.94 3.62
C LEU A 23 19.06 1.37 4.29
N GLN A 24 19.83 2.21 4.97
CA GLN A 24 21.03 1.77 5.65
C GLN A 24 20.61 0.84 6.79
N ARG A 25 20.82 -0.46 6.57
CA ARG A 25 20.54 -1.53 7.54
C ARG A 25 21.28 -1.22 8.84
N ARG A 26 20.54 -0.92 9.91
CA ARG A 26 21.13 -0.63 11.23
C ARG A 26 21.64 -1.93 11.85
N ALA A 27 22.72 -1.82 12.63
CA ALA A 27 23.41 -2.96 13.25
C ALA A 27 22.72 -3.53 14.51
N SER A 28 21.51 -3.09 14.87
CA SER A 28 20.89 -3.31 16.18
C SER A 28 19.55 -4.06 16.12
N ASP A 29 19.42 -5.19 16.83
CA ASP A 29 18.19 -5.85 17.31
C ASP A 29 16.97 -5.94 16.39
N TYR A 30 17.14 -6.59 15.24
CA TYR A 30 16.05 -6.95 14.33
C TYR A 30 16.06 -8.44 14.04
N ILE A 31 14.88 -9.06 13.98
CA ILE A 31 14.76 -10.46 13.53
C ILE A 31 14.80 -10.42 12.00
N SER A 32 15.94 -10.85 11.46
CA SER A 32 15.94 -11.45 10.13
C SER A 32 15.40 -12.83 10.33
N SER A 33 14.13 -13.06 10.05
CA SER A 33 13.61 -14.43 10.01
C SER A 33 14.12 -15.13 8.76
N CYS A 34 15.45 -15.21 8.60
CA CYS A 34 16.23 -15.78 7.50
C CYS A 34 15.66 -15.62 6.07
N GLY A 35 14.87 -14.56 5.87
CA GLY A 35 14.23 -14.16 4.63
C GLY A 35 14.46 -12.67 4.41
N PRO A 36 13.99 -12.11 3.29
CA PRO A 36 14.30 -10.72 2.92
C PRO A 36 13.64 -9.68 3.83
N SER A 37 12.61 -10.07 4.59
CA SER A 37 11.79 -9.16 5.39
C SER A 37 12.20 -9.18 6.86
N TRP A 38 12.34 -7.98 7.42
CA TRP A 38 12.72 -7.74 8.82
C TRP A 38 11.52 -7.23 9.60
N MET A 39 11.39 -7.64 10.87
CA MET A 39 10.26 -7.24 11.72
C MET A 39 10.71 -6.73 13.09
N ALA A 40 9.84 -5.94 13.73
CA ALA A 40 10.05 -5.49 15.11
C ALA A 40 10.00 -6.68 16.09
N VAL A 41 10.93 -6.74 17.04
CA VAL A 41 10.97 -7.80 18.07
C VAL A 41 9.78 -7.67 19.04
N ASN A 42 9.62 -6.47 19.61
CA ASN A 42 8.55 -6.14 20.54
C ASN A 42 7.53 -5.22 19.86
N ASN A 43 6.36 -5.05 20.48
CA ASN A 43 5.41 -4.05 20.03
C ASN A 43 6.09 -2.67 20.03
N VAL A 44 5.78 -1.87 19.02
CA VAL A 44 6.26 -0.50 18.89
C VAL A 44 5.08 0.42 18.69
N LYS A 45 5.26 1.71 19.00
CA LYS A 45 4.33 2.74 18.58
C LYS A 45 4.98 3.54 17.45
N THR A 46 4.20 3.77 16.38
CA THR A 46 4.62 4.54 15.21
C THR A 46 3.81 5.82 15.10
N ASN A 47 4.13 6.65 14.10
CA ASN A 47 3.40 7.89 13.80
C ASN A 47 3.33 8.80 15.03
N HIS A 48 4.48 9.01 15.67
CA HIS A 48 4.62 9.82 16.90
C HIS A 48 3.76 9.28 18.06
N ASP A 49 3.96 7.99 18.37
CA ASP A 49 3.31 7.27 19.48
C ASP A 49 1.78 7.10 19.38
N THR A 50 1.19 7.31 18.20
CA THR A 50 -0.26 7.25 17.99
C THR A 50 -0.79 5.89 17.55
N VAL A 51 0.04 5.08 16.87
CA VAL A 51 -0.39 3.77 16.36
C VAL A 51 0.44 2.65 16.96
N GLU A 52 -0.21 1.74 17.68
CA GLU A 52 0.42 0.51 18.17
C GLU A 52 0.58 -0.51 17.04
N ARG A 53 1.78 -1.10 16.96
CA ARG A 53 2.15 -2.09 15.97
C ARG A 53 2.66 -3.36 16.67
N THR A 54 2.16 -4.51 16.21
CA THR A 54 2.49 -5.82 16.79
C THR A 54 3.91 -6.24 16.42
N GLY A 55 4.72 -6.57 17.41
CA GLY A 55 6.04 -7.17 17.23
C GLY A 55 6.00 -8.71 17.25
N PHE A 56 7.13 -9.31 16.88
CA PHE A 56 7.33 -10.75 16.82
C PHE A 56 6.96 -11.47 18.12
N ASN A 57 7.39 -10.99 19.29
CA ASN A 57 7.16 -11.68 20.55
C ASN A 57 5.66 -11.82 20.88
N THR A 58 4.87 -10.81 20.56
CA THR A 58 3.40 -10.84 20.70
C THR A 58 2.78 -11.80 19.68
N ALA A 59 3.29 -11.81 18.45
CA ALA A 59 2.86 -12.77 17.42
C ALA A 59 3.16 -14.22 17.83
N VAL A 60 4.33 -14.49 18.42
CA VAL A 60 4.69 -15.81 18.98
C VAL A 60 3.74 -16.21 20.10
N ASP A 61 3.42 -15.29 21.02
CA ASP A 61 2.48 -15.59 22.10
C ASP A 61 1.11 -15.97 21.55
N LYS A 62 0.61 -15.24 20.54
CA LYS A 62 -0.65 -15.55 19.87
C LYS A 62 -0.64 -16.94 19.25
N PHE A 63 0.41 -17.27 18.48
CA PHE A 63 0.55 -18.58 17.85
C PHE A 63 0.64 -19.71 18.87
N CYS A 64 1.58 -19.65 19.80
CA CYS A 64 1.82 -20.74 20.73
C CYS A 64 0.68 -20.94 21.72
N ASN A 65 -0.07 -19.90 22.07
CA ASN A 65 -1.30 -20.04 22.84
C ASN A 65 -2.38 -20.78 22.06
N ALA A 66 -2.58 -20.42 20.79
CA ALA A 66 -3.57 -21.07 19.92
C ALA A 66 -3.17 -22.51 19.55
N ALA A 67 -1.87 -22.79 19.45
CA ALA A 67 -1.32 -24.10 19.10
C ALA A 67 -1.25 -25.06 20.30
N HIS A 68 -1.31 -24.57 21.54
CA HIS A 68 -1.13 -25.42 22.72
C HIS A 68 -2.15 -26.56 22.77
N GLY A 69 -1.66 -27.80 22.94
CA GLY A 69 -2.48 -29.00 22.99
C GLY A 69 -2.90 -29.53 21.62
N ALA A 70 -2.58 -28.82 20.52
CA ALA A 70 -2.82 -29.32 19.18
C ALA A 70 -2.00 -30.59 18.91
N GLU A 71 -2.63 -31.56 18.26
CA GLU A 71 -1.99 -32.77 17.78
C GLU A 71 -1.54 -32.58 16.33
N VAL A 72 -0.23 -32.74 16.09
CA VAL A 72 0.37 -32.70 14.76
C VAL A 72 0.73 -34.13 14.37
N GLY A 73 0.00 -34.69 13.41
CA GLY A 73 0.25 -36.03 12.90
C GLY A 73 1.65 -36.19 12.28
N ALA A 74 2.06 -37.42 12.03
CA ALA A 74 3.36 -37.74 11.42
C ALA A 74 3.52 -37.03 10.06
N LYS A 75 4.66 -36.37 9.86
CA LYS A 75 5.03 -35.63 8.63
C LYS A 75 4.10 -34.46 8.27
N LEU A 76 3.27 -34.01 9.21
CA LEU A 76 2.38 -32.87 9.01
C LEU A 76 2.96 -31.59 9.60
N PHE A 77 2.35 -30.48 9.21
CA PHE A 77 2.66 -29.13 9.65
C PHE A 77 1.48 -28.59 10.44
N LEU A 78 1.73 -27.96 11.59
CA LEU A 78 0.77 -27.03 12.18
C LEU A 78 1.20 -25.62 11.81
N SER A 79 0.40 -24.92 11.01
CA SER A 79 0.76 -23.62 10.45
C SER A 79 -0.24 -22.54 10.81
N MET A 80 0.25 -21.31 10.96
CA MET A 80 -0.57 -20.12 11.16
C MET A 80 0.22 -18.89 10.70
N ALA A 81 -0.40 -17.99 9.95
CA ALA A 81 0.15 -16.65 9.77
C ALA A 81 -0.54 -15.66 10.70
N THR A 82 0.22 -14.72 11.25
CA THR A 82 -0.34 -13.58 12.00
C THR A 82 0.38 -12.30 11.63
N ARG A 83 -0.34 -11.20 11.82
CA ARG A 83 0.17 -9.85 11.60
C ARG A 83 1.41 -9.53 12.42
N VAL A 84 2.35 -8.84 11.80
CA VAL A 84 3.53 -8.26 12.44
C VAL A 84 3.93 -6.97 11.73
N TRP A 85 4.64 -6.10 12.43
CA TRP A 85 5.23 -4.89 11.87
C TRP A 85 6.57 -5.19 11.20
N LEU A 86 6.62 -5.07 9.88
CA LEU A 86 7.85 -5.23 9.11
C LEU A 86 8.62 -3.90 9.11
N GLY A 87 9.77 -3.85 9.79
CA GLY A 87 10.58 -2.63 9.94
C GLY A 87 11.68 -2.43 8.88
N TYR A 88 11.82 -3.36 7.92
CA TYR A 88 12.77 -3.27 6.80
C TYR A 88 14.25 -3.09 7.20
N GLY A 89 14.61 -3.46 8.45
CA GLY A 89 15.96 -3.33 8.98
C GLY A 89 16.35 -1.90 9.39
N ALA A 90 15.38 -0.98 9.41
CA ALA A 90 15.48 0.39 9.91
C ALA A 90 14.82 0.51 11.30
N ASP A 91 14.72 1.74 11.84
CA ASP A 91 14.05 1.98 13.13
C ASP A 91 12.55 1.68 13.02
N PRO A 92 12.02 0.66 13.72
CA PRO A 92 10.63 0.24 13.59
C PRO A 92 9.63 1.27 14.12
N LYS A 93 10.07 2.30 14.86
CA LYS A 93 9.19 3.39 15.30
C LYS A 93 8.87 4.38 14.18
N THR A 94 9.74 4.48 13.18
CA THR A 94 9.61 5.45 12.08
C THR A 94 9.51 4.77 10.71
N THR A 95 9.83 3.49 10.62
CA THR A 95 9.86 2.77 9.35
C THR A 95 9.15 1.43 9.48
N GLY A 96 8.21 1.17 8.59
CA GLY A 96 7.65 -0.15 8.38
C GLY A 96 6.30 -0.17 7.68
N ILE A 97 5.83 -1.38 7.39
CA ILE A 97 4.49 -1.66 6.85
C ILE A 97 3.94 -2.90 7.58
N ASN A 98 2.62 -2.98 7.71
CA ASN A 98 1.97 -4.19 8.19
C ASN A 98 2.29 -5.36 7.25
N GLY A 99 2.83 -6.44 7.80
CA GLY A 99 3.04 -7.71 7.09
C GLY A 99 2.67 -8.88 7.98
N TYR A 100 3.34 -10.01 7.80
CA TYR A 100 3.00 -11.26 8.45
C TYR A 100 4.24 -12.02 8.89
N VAL A 101 4.05 -12.84 9.92
CA VAL A 101 4.95 -13.93 10.27
C VAL A 101 4.20 -15.25 10.12
N TYR A 102 4.83 -16.17 9.39
CA TYR A 102 4.34 -17.49 9.05
C TYR A 102 4.96 -18.46 10.04
N PHE A 103 4.17 -18.90 11.00
CA PHE A 103 4.58 -19.88 11.97
C PHE A 103 4.31 -21.29 11.46
N GLU A 104 5.25 -22.20 11.70
CA GLU A 104 5.09 -23.62 11.41
C GLU A 104 5.68 -24.47 12.53
N ILE A 105 4.97 -25.55 12.88
CA ILE A 105 5.54 -26.67 13.64
C ILE A 105 5.51 -27.88 12.71
N HIS A 106 6.68 -28.29 12.23
CA HIS A 106 6.81 -29.45 11.35
C HIS A 106 7.18 -30.68 12.17
N ASN A 107 6.28 -31.66 12.20
CA ASN A 107 6.53 -32.94 12.85
C ASN A 107 7.22 -33.91 11.88
N LYS A 108 8.55 -34.03 11.97
CA LYS A 108 9.36 -34.91 11.11
C LYS A 108 9.38 -36.36 11.62
N GLN A 109 8.68 -36.68 12.69
CA GLN A 109 8.60 -38.03 13.25
C GLN A 109 7.62 -38.92 12.47
N ASN A 110 7.59 -40.21 12.84
CA ASN A 110 6.61 -41.18 12.35
C ASN A 110 5.43 -41.40 13.32
N ASP A 111 5.38 -40.60 14.40
CA ASP A 111 4.31 -40.60 15.40
C ASP A 111 3.81 -39.16 15.61
N LYS A 112 2.72 -38.99 16.35
CA LYS A 112 2.13 -37.68 16.64
C LYS A 112 3.00 -36.84 17.59
N HIS A 113 2.93 -35.53 17.39
CA HIS A 113 3.52 -34.53 18.28
C HIS A 113 2.42 -33.70 18.93
N ILE A 114 2.43 -33.58 20.25
CA ILE A 114 1.50 -32.69 20.99
C ILE A 114 2.24 -31.40 21.32
N VAL A 115 1.68 -30.27 20.91
CA VAL A 115 2.32 -28.97 21.08
C VAL A 115 2.25 -28.50 22.54
N ASP A 116 3.41 -28.35 23.16
CA ASP A 116 3.56 -27.65 24.43
C ASP A 116 3.71 -26.14 24.18
N GLY A 117 2.78 -25.33 24.68
CA GLY A 117 2.74 -23.90 24.43
C GLY A 117 3.88 -23.14 25.12
N GLY A 118 4.35 -23.62 26.27
CA GLY A 118 5.49 -23.03 27.00
C GLY A 118 6.79 -23.23 26.22
N LYS A 119 7.05 -24.46 25.79
CA LYS A 119 8.21 -24.81 24.94
C LYS A 119 8.14 -24.12 23.59
N CYS A 120 6.97 -24.07 22.94
CA CYS A 120 6.77 -23.34 21.71
C CYS A 120 7.23 -21.88 21.84
N LYS A 121 6.82 -21.19 22.92
CA LYS A 121 7.25 -19.80 23.19
C LYS A 121 8.74 -19.72 23.44
N GLU A 122 9.30 -20.61 24.25
CA GLU A 122 10.73 -20.66 24.52
C GLU A 122 11.53 -20.75 23.22
N TYR A 123 11.19 -21.71 22.36
CA TYR A 123 11.87 -21.99 21.11
C TYR A 123 11.79 -20.84 20.12
N LEU A 124 10.59 -20.31 19.87
CA LEU A 124 10.40 -19.23 18.92
C LEU A 124 10.95 -17.90 19.43
N LYS A 125 10.79 -17.56 20.73
CA LYS A 125 11.35 -16.32 21.28
C LYS A 125 12.87 -16.34 21.37
N ASN A 126 13.50 -17.52 21.46
CA ASN A 126 14.96 -17.62 21.36
C ASN A 126 15.51 -17.11 20.00
N LEU A 127 14.70 -17.14 18.94
CA LEU A 127 15.07 -16.59 17.63
C LEU A 127 15.21 -15.05 17.65
N SER A 128 14.60 -14.40 18.65
CA SER A 128 14.56 -12.95 18.81
C SER A 128 15.55 -12.38 19.83
N LYS A 129 16.32 -13.22 20.51
CA LYS A 129 17.30 -12.77 21.51
C LYS A 129 18.42 -11.97 20.85
N ASP A 130 18.85 -10.90 21.50
CA ASP A 130 19.96 -10.06 21.05
C ASP A 130 21.22 -10.92 20.80
N GLY A 131 21.87 -10.67 19.66
CA GLY A 131 23.04 -11.44 19.23
C GLY A 131 22.77 -12.88 18.74
N SER A 132 21.50 -13.32 18.70
CA SER A 132 21.12 -14.61 18.13
C SER A 132 21.23 -14.60 16.59
N LYS A 133 21.48 -15.77 16.00
CA LYS A 133 21.64 -15.93 14.54
C LYS A 133 20.31 -16.19 13.81
N CYS A 134 19.18 -15.93 14.49
CA CYS A 134 17.84 -16.19 13.97
C CYS A 134 17.56 -17.67 13.66
N TYR A 135 18.30 -18.57 14.32
CA TYR A 135 18.05 -20.00 14.44
C TYR A 135 18.49 -20.42 15.86
N GLY A 136 18.23 -21.67 16.25
CA GLY A 136 18.71 -22.16 17.54
C GLY A 136 20.25 -22.20 17.64
N GLY A 137 20.81 -22.76 18.72
CA GLY A 137 22.26 -23.03 18.75
C GLY A 137 22.70 -23.98 17.61
N LYS A 138 24.00 -24.27 17.46
CA LYS A 138 24.54 -25.22 16.46
C LYS A 138 23.91 -26.65 16.50
N SER A 139 23.17 -26.97 17.55
CA SER A 139 22.45 -28.24 17.73
C SER A 139 20.96 -28.15 17.39
N HIS A 140 20.51 -26.98 16.89
CA HIS A 140 19.10 -26.62 16.71
C HIS A 140 18.86 -25.83 15.41
N ASP A 141 19.78 -25.92 14.45
CA ASP A 141 19.77 -25.20 13.17
C ASP A 141 19.21 -26.05 12.01
N ASP A 142 18.41 -25.43 11.13
CA ASP A 142 17.94 -26.03 9.88
C ASP A 142 18.32 -25.13 8.70
N THR A 143 18.36 -25.72 7.52
CA THR A 143 18.54 -25.09 6.20
C THR A 143 17.58 -23.94 5.91
N LYS A 144 16.38 -23.93 6.54
CA LYS A 144 15.36 -22.90 6.28
C LYS A 144 15.61 -21.57 7.01
N GLY A 145 16.45 -21.56 8.04
CA GLY A 145 16.61 -20.40 8.93
C GLY A 145 15.30 -19.97 9.62
N GLY A 146 15.32 -19.04 10.57
CA GLY A 146 14.13 -18.73 11.38
C GLY A 146 13.61 -19.95 12.15
N THR A 147 14.50 -20.90 12.46
CA THR A 147 14.15 -22.26 12.86
C THR A 147 14.73 -22.61 14.22
N TRP A 148 13.93 -23.28 15.05
CA TRP A 148 14.38 -24.00 16.22
C TRP A 148 14.08 -25.50 16.09
N GLN A 149 15.11 -26.33 15.97
CA GLN A 149 14.94 -27.79 15.94
C GLN A 149 14.97 -28.40 17.34
N VAL A 150 14.19 -29.45 17.55
CA VAL A 150 14.13 -30.22 18.81
C VAL A 150 14.51 -31.66 18.53
N GLY A 151 15.44 -32.19 19.33
CA GLY A 151 16.03 -33.52 19.13
C GLY A 151 16.96 -33.56 17.92
N ASN A 152 17.28 -34.78 17.46
CA ASN A 152 18.04 -35.00 16.23
C ASN A 152 17.14 -34.81 14.99
N ASP A 153 16.66 -33.59 14.79
CA ASP A 153 15.76 -33.19 13.71
C ASP A 153 14.36 -33.86 13.73
N LEU A 154 13.79 -34.03 14.93
CA LEU A 154 12.48 -34.68 15.08
C LEU A 154 11.31 -33.72 14.88
N VAL A 155 11.43 -32.49 15.40
CA VAL A 155 10.41 -31.44 15.26
C VAL A 155 11.11 -30.10 15.07
N SER A 156 10.62 -29.30 14.13
CA SER A 156 11.12 -27.95 13.90
C SER A 156 10.03 -26.90 14.04
N TYR A 157 10.38 -25.77 14.67
CA TYR A 157 9.54 -24.60 14.84
C TYR A 157 10.08 -23.49 13.95
N HIS A 158 9.27 -22.99 13.03
CA HIS A 158 9.63 -21.95 12.09
C HIS A 158 8.82 -20.68 12.34
N ALA A 159 9.44 -19.53 12.08
CA ALA A 159 8.75 -18.25 12.01
C ALA A 159 9.38 -17.40 10.91
N ILE A 160 8.67 -17.20 9.80
CA ILE A 160 9.19 -16.57 8.57
C ILE A 160 8.37 -15.33 8.23
N ALA A 161 9.02 -14.18 8.07
CA ALA A 161 8.41 -12.93 7.65
C ALA A 161 7.97 -12.97 6.19
N ASP A 162 6.78 -12.46 5.90
CA ASP A 162 6.33 -12.17 4.54
C ASP A 162 5.52 -10.87 4.50
N LYS A 163 5.54 -10.19 3.34
CA LYS A 163 4.77 -8.97 3.10
C LYS A 163 3.30 -9.30 2.78
N VAL A 164 3.05 -10.48 2.24
CA VAL A 164 1.74 -10.91 1.73
C VAL A 164 1.11 -11.89 2.73
N PRO A 165 -0.22 -11.91 2.92
CA PRO A 165 -0.90 -12.94 3.71
C PRO A 165 -0.93 -14.29 2.99
N PRO A 166 -1.12 -15.41 3.71
CA PRO A 166 -1.55 -16.65 3.11
C PRO A 166 -3.06 -16.57 2.79
N ILE A 167 -3.68 -17.71 2.42
CA ILE A 167 -5.14 -17.77 2.36
C ILE A 167 -5.78 -17.50 3.72
N PHE A 168 -6.99 -16.93 3.72
CA PHE A 168 -7.66 -16.45 4.93
C PHE A 168 -7.85 -17.52 6.02
N GLU A 169 -8.11 -18.78 5.63
CA GLU A 169 -8.30 -19.89 6.59
C GLU A 169 -7.09 -20.15 7.50
N GLN A 170 -5.92 -19.66 7.10
CA GLN A 170 -4.63 -19.83 7.78
C GLN A 170 -4.21 -18.56 8.54
N MET A 171 -4.98 -17.46 8.44
CA MET A 171 -4.73 -16.23 9.18
C MET A 171 -5.30 -16.33 10.59
N ASP A 172 -4.46 -16.09 11.59
CA ASP A 172 -4.81 -16.02 13.02
C ASP A 172 -5.48 -17.28 13.60
N LYS A 173 -5.46 -18.40 12.85
CA LYS A 173 -6.01 -19.69 13.22
C LYS A 173 -5.03 -20.80 12.85
N PRO A 174 -4.53 -21.58 13.83
CA PRO A 174 -3.69 -22.74 13.52
C PRO A 174 -4.46 -23.78 12.72
N VAL A 175 -3.82 -24.30 11.68
CA VAL A 175 -4.35 -25.37 10.83
C VAL A 175 -3.31 -26.45 10.63
N VAL A 176 -3.75 -27.70 10.54
CA VAL A 176 -2.87 -28.82 10.19
C VAL A 176 -2.86 -29.00 8.68
N LEU A 177 -1.67 -28.97 8.08
CA LEU A 177 -1.45 -29.03 6.64
C LEU A 177 -0.50 -30.19 6.29
N SER A 178 -0.64 -30.69 5.07
CA SER A 178 0.29 -31.67 4.48
C SER A 178 1.59 -31.03 3.96
N ASN A 179 1.60 -29.71 3.79
CA ASN A 179 2.73 -28.94 3.26
C ASN A 179 2.91 -27.65 4.07
N ALA A 180 4.06 -27.01 3.86
CA ALA A 180 4.35 -25.69 4.41
C ALA A 180 3.35 -24.63 3.93
N ILE A 181 3.08 -23.65 4.79
CA ILE A 181 2.26 -22.48 4.46
C ILE A 181 3.01 -21.57 3.47
N ALA A 182 2.27 -20.97 2.54
CA ALA A 182 2.82 -20.12 1.49
C ALA A 182 2.00 -18.83 1.33
N PRO A 183 2.62 -17.72 0.89
CA PRO A 183 1.91 -16.48 0.61
C PRO A 183 0.91 -16.65 -0.54
N LEU A 184 -0.15 -15.84 -0.51
CA LEU A 184 -1.06 -15.71 -1.64
C LEU A 184 -0.28 -15.36 -2.91
N SER A 185 -0.62 -16.05 -3.99
CA SER A 185 -0.04 -15.80 -5.29
C SER A 185 -0.85 -14.76 -6.07
N ASN A 186 -0.28 -14.24 -7.15
CA ASN A 186 -1.01 -13.40 -8.10
C ASN A 186 -1.83 -14.21 -9.11
N ASN A 187 -1.71 -15.54 -9.14
CA ASN A 187 -2.29 -16.44 -10.15
C ASN A 187 -2.07 -15.96 -11.59
N GLY A 188 -0.92 -15.34 -11.88
CA GLY A 188 -0.60 -14.76 -13.19
C GLY A 188 -1.21 -13.37 -13.45
N LYS A 189 -1.93 -12.77 -12.50
CA LYS A 189 -2.53 -11.42 -12.58
C LYS A 189 -1.54 -10.31 -12.21
N GLY A 190 -0.27 -10.48 -12.58
CA GLY A 190 0.77 -9.47 -12.42
C GLY A 190 0.97 -9.00 -10.97
N LYS A 191 0.57 -7.77 -10.67
CA LYS A 191 0.82 -7.09 -9.38
C LYS A 191 -0.40 -7.14 -8.44
N THR A 192 -1.45 -7.85 -8.84
CA THR A 192 -2.64 -8.10 -8.02
C THR A 192 -2.47 -9.39 -7.22
N LEU A 193 -3.01 -9.44 -6.00
CA LEU A 193 -3.20 -10.69 -5.24
C LEU A 193 -4.55 -11.32 -5.60
N ASP A 194 -4.58 -12.64 -5.76
CA ASP A 194 -5.78 -13.35 -6.21
C ASP A 194 -6.08 -14.62 -5.39
N PRO A 195 -7.21 -14.67 -4.64
CA PRO A 195 -8.16 -13.57 -4.43
C PRO A 195 -7.52 -12.40 -3.65
N PHE A 196 -8.12 -11.21 -3.76
CA PHE A 196 -7.69 -10.06 -2.96
C PHE A 196 -7.97 -10.31 -1.46
N PRO A 197 -6.99 -10.13 -0.55
CA PRO A 197 -7.11 -10.52 0.86
C PRO A 197 -7.91 -9.50 1.67
N VAL A 198 -9.23 -9.48 1.50
CA VAL A 198 -10.15 -8.50 2.09
C VAL A 198 -10.16 -8.47 3.62
N GLU A 199 -9.82 -9.58 4.29
CA GLU A 199 -9.72 -9.63 5.75
C GLU A 199 -8.39 -9.09 6.29
N GLY A 200 -7.40 -8.89 5.41
CA GLY A 200 -6.07 -8.41 5.74
C GLY A 200 -5.99 -6.90 5.95
N PHE A 201 -7.03 -6.23 6.45
CA PHE A 201 -7.02 -4.77 6.72
C PHE A 201 -7.70 -4.37 8.04
N GLY A 202 -8.11 -5.35 8.87
CA GLY A 202 -8.80 -5.08 10.14
C GLY A 202 -8.01 -4.24 11.15
N ASP A 203 -6.69 -4.16 10.98
CA ASP A 203 -5.77 -3.40 11.83
C ASP A 203 -5.21 -2.13 11.17
N SER A 204 -5.43 -1.94 9.87
CA SER A 204 -4.93 -0.78 9.12
C SER A 204 -5.56 0.53 9.61
N VAL A 205 -4.70 1.52 9.84
CA VAL A 205 -5.08 2.88 10.22
C VAL A 205 -4.95 3.77 8.96
N PRO A 206 -5.99 4.51 8.57
CA PRO A 206 -5.91 5.39 7.41
C PRO A 206 -5.07 6.65 7.70
N PHE A 207 -4.31 7.07 6.70
CA PHE A 207 -3.48 8.27 6.70
C PHE A 207 -3.67 9.04 5.40
N ALA A 208 -3.51 10.36 5.48
CA ALA A 208 -3.62 11.31 4.38
C ALA A 208 -2.45 11.23 3.36
N CYS A 209 -1.89 10.02 3.15
CA CYS A 209 -0.90 9.76 2.11
C CYS A 209 -1.54 9.34 0.79
N HIS A 210 -0.83 9.66 -0.28
CA HIS A 210 -1.13 9.30 -1.65
C HIS A 210 -0.02 8.41 -2.19
N SER A 211 -0.34 7.14 -2.43
CA SER A 211 0.56 6.17 -3.06
C SER A 211 0.73 6.54 -4.53
N HIS A 212 1.78 7.30 -4.81
CA HIS A 212 2.14 7.73 -6.16
C HIS A 212 2.63 6.53 -6.97
N ASN A 213 2.27 6.49 -8.26
CA ASN A 213 2.57 5.37 -9.17
C ASN A 213 2.31 3.99 -8.54
N ASP A 214 1.17 3.82 -7.87
CA ASP A 214 0.89 2.63 -7.04
C ASP A 214 1.02 1.31 -7.83
N TYR A 215 0.71 1.34 -9.12
CA TYR A 215 0.86 0.22 -10.05
C TYR A 215 2.31 -0.21 -10.32
N GLU A 216 3.31 0.55 -9.86
CA GLU A 216 4.71 0.18 -9.93
C GLU A 216 5.16 -0.73 -8.79
N ARG A 217 4.38 -0.81 -7.70
CA ARG A 217 4.69 -1.64 -6.52
C ARG A 217 4.56 -3.14 -6.76
N ASP A 218 5.24 -3.94 -5.94
CA ASP A 218 5.19 -5.41 -6.01
C ASP A 218 3.76 -5.95 -5.88
N THR A 219 2.98 -5.38 -4.97
CA THR A 219 1.56 -5.71 -4.73
C THR A 219 0.73 -4.43 -4.59
N ALA A 220 0.60 -3.66 -5.68
CA ALA A 220 -0.08 -2.36 -5.84
C ALA A 220 -1.03 -1.94 -4.69
N LEU A 221 -2.35 -2.05 -4.90
CA LEU A 221 -3.36 -1.59 -3.94
C LEU A 221 -3.19 -2.21 -2.55
N TYR A 222 -2.75 -3.47 -2.49
CA TYR A 222 -2.55 -4.17 -1.23
C TYR A 222 -1.50 -3.47 -0.35
N SER A 223 -0.37 -3.08 -0.93
CA SER A 223 0.71 -2.40 -0.22
C SER A 223 0.28 -1.03 0.28
N ALA A 224 -0.41 -0.24 -0.56
CA ALA A 224 -0.90 1.09 -0.16
C ALA A 224 -1.88 1.02 1.03
N LEU A 225 -2.87 0.12 0.98
CA LEU A 225 -3.83 -0.07 2.05
C LEU A 225 -3.18 -0.65 3.33
N SER A 226 -2.13 -1.47 3.20
CA SER A 226 -1.36 -2.00 4.32
C SER A 226 -0.52 -0.92 5.02
N ALA A 227 -0.04 0.06 4.26
CA ALA A 227 0.63 1.25 4.79
C ALA A 227 -0.36 2.27 5.39
N GLY A 228 -1.63 2.23 4.97
CA GLY A 228 -2.70 3.09 5.45
C GLY A 228 -3.05 4.23 4.49
N CYS A 229 -2.52 4.28 3.27
CA CYS A 229 -2.79 5.40 2.37
C CYS A 229 -4.25 5.41 1.88
N VAL A 230 -4.90 6.56 2.05
CA VAL A 230 -6.29 6.79 1.60
C VAL A 230 -6.36 7.27 0.15
N SER A 231 -5.25 7.33 -0.57
CA SER A 231 -5.24 7.66 -1.98
C SER A 231 -4.18 6.87 -2.75
N VAL A 232 -4.50 6.51 -3.99
CA VAL A 232 -3.62 5.81 -4.93
C VAL A 232 -3.78 6.40 -6.33
N GLU A 233 -2.78 6.20 -7.18
CA GLU A 233 -2.76 6.66 -8.58
C GLU A 233 -2.68 5.51 -9.59
N ALA A 234 -3.36 5.69 -10.72
CA ALA A 234 -3.33 4.79 -11.86
C ALA A 234 -3.13 5.57 -13.16
N ASP A 235 -1.98 5.37 -13.80
CA ASP A 235 -1.71 5.84 -15.16
C ASP A 235 -2.38 4.89 -16.16
N ILE A 236 -3.42 5.36 -16.86
CA ILE A 236 -4.20 4.52 -17.77
C ILE A 236 -4.04 4.89 -19.24
N TRP A 237 -4.00 3.84 -20.06
CA TRP A 237 -3.97 3.90 -21.51
C TRP A 237 -5.15 3.11 -22.07
N GLU A 238 -5.89 3.69 -23.01
CA GLU A 238 -6.77 2.90 -23.87
C GLU A 238 -5.93 2.09 -24.84
N ILE A 239 -6.02 0.76 -24.76
CA ILE A 239 -5.32 -0.16 -25.66
C ILE A 239 -6.28 -1.30 -26.00
N ASN A 240 -6.57 -1.47 -27.29
CA ASN A 240 -7.41 -2.56 -27.81
C ASN A 240 -8.78 -2.66 -27.12
N GLY A 241 -9.39 -1.53 -26.72
CA GLY A 241 -10.70 -1.50 -26.09
C GLY A 241 -10.72 -1.85 -24.59
N ASP A 242 -9.56 -1.83 -23.92
CA ASP A 242 -9.46 -1.96 -22.46
C ASP A 242 -8.58 -0.84 -21.87
N LEU A 243 -8.64 -0.67 -20.54
CA LEU A 243 -7.87 0.30 -19.77
C LEU A 243 -6.67 -0.39 -19.12
N ILE A 244 -5.50 -0.21 -19.73
CA ILE A 244 -4.25 -0.81 -19.28
C ILE A 244 -3.50 0.19 -18.39
N VAL A 245 -3.05 -0.28 -17.22
CA VAL A 245 -2.34 0.55 -16.23
C VAL A 245 -0.82 0.43 -16.42
N LYS A 246 -0.15 1.55 -16.72
CA LYS A 246 1.32 1.64 -16.85
C LYS A 246 1.81 3.09 -17.00
N HIS A 247 3.07 3.32 -16.64
CA HIS A 247 3.68 4.65 -16.76
C HIS A 247 4.03 5.05 -18.20
N ASN A 248 4.73 4.17 -18.93
CA ASN A 248 5.27 4.48 -20.26
C ASN A 248 4.41 3.91 -21.40
N SER A 249 4.41 4.63 -22.54
CA SER A 249 3.83 4.15 -23.79
C SER A 249 4.60 2.91 -24.30
N GLY A 250 3.89 1.82 -24.61
CA GLY A 250 4.46 0.58 -25.13
C GLY A 250 3.36 -0.43 -25.48
N ASP A 251 3.73 -1.64 -25.90
CA ASP A 251 2.75 -2.67 -26.28
C ASP A 251 1.89 -3.15 -25.09
N GLY A 252 0.77 -3.82 -25.38
CA GLY A 252 -0.36 -4.15 -24.46
C GLY A 252 -0.08 -5.10 -23.29
N ASN A 253 1.14 -5.13 -22.76
CA ASN A 253 1.56 -5.96 -21.64
C ASN A 253 1.46 -5.15 -20.33
N GLY A 254 0.27 -5.08 -19.74
CA GLY A 254 0.05 -4.43 -18.44
C GLY A 254 -1.19 -4.98 -17.73
N ASN A 255 -1.33 -4.73 -16.43
CA ASN A 255 -2.56 -5.07 -15.71
C ASN A 255 -3.70 -4.15 -16.15
N THR A 256 -4.94 -4.63 -16.07
CA THR A 256 -6.11 -3.80 -16.34
C THR A 256 -6.50 -3.00 -15.09
N LEU A 257 -7.10 -1.81 -15.29
CA LEU A 257 -7.67 -1.00 -14.20
C LEU A 257 -8.65 -1.84 -13.36
N GLN A 258 -9.46 -2.66 -14.05
CA GLN A 258 -10.42 -3.57 -13.44
C GLN A 258 -9.77 -4.54 -12.44
N ASN A 259 -8.67 -5.20 -12.82
CA ASN A 259 -8.03 -6.22 -11.98
C ASN A 259 -7.14 -5.63 -10.89
N LEU A 260 -6.48 -4.50 -11.16
CA LEU A 260 -5.55 -3.90 -10.21
C LEU A 260 -6.27 -3.11 -9.12
N TYR A 261 -7.42 -2.49 -9.43
CA TYR A 261 -8.11 -1.58 -8.51
C TYR A 261 -9.59 -1.87 -8.34
N LEU A 262 -10.39 -1.90 -9.42
CA LEU A 262 -11.86 -1.88 -9.27
C LEU A 262 -12.43 -3.15 -8.63
N ASN A 263 -11.98 -4.33 -9.08
CA ASN A 263 -12.39 -5.62 -8.50
C ASN A 263 -11.94 -5.77 -7.04
N PRO A 264 -10.65 -5.53 -6.69
CA PRO A 264 -10.21 -5.50 -5.30
C PRO A 264 -11.03 -4.57 -4.40
N LEU A 265 -11.28 -3.32 -4.83
CA LEU A 265 -12.05 -2.35 -4.06
C LEU A 265 -13.49 -2.80 -3.87
N LYS A 266 -14.13 -3.32 -4.92
CA LYS A 266 -15.49 -3.86 -4.80
C LYS A 266 -15.54 -5.01 -3.81
N ALA A 267 -14.62 -5.97 -3.90
CA ALA A 267 -14.56 -7.11 -3.00
C ALA A 267 -14.39 -6.67 -1.54
N LEU A 268 -13.53 -5.67 -1.31
CA LEU A 268 -13.28 -5.11 0.01
C LEU A 268 -14.55 -4.47 0.60
N VAL A 269 -15.23 -3.62 -0.18
CA VAL A 269 -16.48 -2.97 0.27
C VAL A 269 -17.62 -3.98 0.41
N ASP A 270 -17.76 -4.95 -0.51
CA ASP A 270 -18.79 -5.98 -0.44
C ASP A 270 -18.69 -6.76 0.89
N LYS A 271 -17.46 -7.17 1.26
CA LYS A 271 -17.17 -7.94 2.47
C LYS A 271 -17.27 -7.10 3.73
N ASN A 272 -16.57 -5.97 3.78
CA ASN A 272 -16.33 -5.23 5.03
C ASN A 272 -17.27 -4.04 5.21
N LYS A 273 -18.03 -3.65 4.18
CA LYS A 273 -18.79 -2.39 4.12
C LYS A 273 -17.93 -1.14 4.33
N ALA A 274 -16.62 -1.27 4.10
CA ALA A 274 -15.60 -0.27 4.33
C ALA A 274 -14.33 -0.62 3.54
N ILE A 275 -13.52 0.40 3.22
CA ILE A 275 -12.13 0.19 2.78
C ILE A 275 -11.23 -0.09 3.99
N PHE A 276 -11.38 0.73 5.04
CA PHE A 276 -10.65 0.60 6.30
C PHE A 276 -11.63 0.22 7.42
N PRO A 277 -11.66 -1.04 7.89
CA PRO A 277 -12.60 -1.46 8.93
C PRO A 277 -12.54 -0.66 10.24
N LYS A 278 -11.35 -0.14 10.62
CA LYS A 278 -11.20 0.75 11.79
C LYS A 278 -11.77 2.16 11.59
N ALA A 279 -12.00 2.56 10.35
CA ALA A 279 -12.59 3.83 9.97
C ALA A 279 -13.62 3.61 8.84
N PRO A 280 -14.79 3.00 9.13
CA PRO A 280 -15.69 2.50 8.10
C PRO A 280 -16.20 3.53 7.08
N LYS A 281 -16.16 4.81 7.45
CA LYS A 281 -16.59 5.93 6.59
C LYS A 281 -15.45 6.53 5.74
N GLN A 282 -14.21 6.10 5.96
CA GLN A 282 -13.07 6.61 5.20
C GLN A 282 -13.19 6.19 3.73
N SER A 283 -13.28 7.19 2.85
CA SER A 283 -13.21 6.97 1.41
C SER A 283 -11.77 6.72 0.99
N LEU A 284 -11.58 5.89 -0.03
CA LEU A 284 -10.36 5.86 -0.84
C LEU A 284 -10.48 6.83 -2.02
N ASN A 285 -9.42 7.54 -2.36
CA ASN A 285 -9.31 8.35 -3.57
C ASN A 285 -8.47 7.63 -4.63
N LEU A 286 -9.10 7.25 -5.75
CA LEU A 286 -8.43 6.68 -6.91
C LEU A 286 -8.24 7.78 -7.96
N LEU A 287 -7.03 8.31 -8.04
CA LEU A 287 -6.62 9.26 -9.07
C LEU A 287 -6.26 8.48 -10.34
N ILE A 288 -6.85 8.87 -11.46
CA ILE A 288 -6.72 8.22 -12.76
C ILE A 288 -6.12 9.24 -13.72
N ASP A 289 -4.87 9.03 -14.12
CA ASP A 289 -4.20 9.87 -15.11
C ASP A 289 -4.41 9.29 -16.52
N PHE A 290 -5.11 10.05 -17.36
CA PHE A 290 -5.41 9.67 -18.73
C PHE A 290 -4.21 10.01 -19.63
N LYS A 291 -3.54 8.98 -20.17
CA LYS A 291 -2.31 9.16 -20.92
C LYS A 291 -2.48 9.34 -22.43
N ASN A 292 -3.59 8.88 -23.00
CA ASN A 292 -3.84 8.94 -24.45
C ASN A 292 -5.23 9.51 -24.79
N ASP A 293 -5.95 8.88 -25.71
CA ASP A 293 -7.25 9.34 -26.22
C ASP A 293 -8.26 9.52 -25.08
N ALA A 294 -8.47 10.78 -24.69
CA ALA A 294 -9.34 11.14 -23.57
C ALA A 294 -10.76 10.61 -23.77
N ASP A 295 -11.22 10.64 -25.02
CA ASP A 295 -12.61 10.40 -25.33
C ASP A 295 -12.97 8.91 -25.19
N LYS A 296 -12.15 8.04 -25.76
CA LYS A 296 -12.32 6.58 -25.62
C LYS A 296 -12.05 6.11 -24.21
N THR A 297 -11.01 6.66 -23.58
CA THR A 297 -10.65 6.32 -22.20
C THR A 297 -11.80 6.64 -21.25
N TRP A 298 -12.47 7.78 -21.46
CA TRP A 298 -13.62 8.18 -20.64
C TRP A 298 -14.80 7.21 -20.78
N ASP A 299 -15.18 6.84 -22.01
CA ASP A 299 -16.28 5.89 -22.25
C ASP A 299 -16.00 4.52 -21.64
N LEU A 300 -14.76 4.04 -21.76
CA LEU A 300 -14.33 2.79 -21.13
C LEU A 300 -14.36 2.90 -19.60
N LEU A 301 -13.91 4.02 -19.03
CA LEU A 301 -13.92 4.22 -17.58
C LEU A 301 -15.35 4.24 -17.04
N VAL A 302 -16.27 4.97 -17.68
CA VAL A 302 -17.69 5.00 -17.30
C VAL A 302 -18.30 3.60 -17.29
N LYS A 303 -17.96 2.78 -18.29
CA LYS A 303 -18.38 1.38 -18.40
C LYS A 303 -17.78 0.51 -17.30
N GLN A 304 -16.47 0.58 -17.05
CA GLN A 304 -15.80 -0.24 -16.04
C GLN A 304 -16.22 0.12 -14.60
N LEU A 305 -16.63 1.36 -14.36
CA LEU A 305 -17.15 1.82 -13.06
C LEU A 305 -18.59 1.37 -12.77
N GLN A 306 -19.31 0.82 -13.76
CA GLN A 306 -20.72 0.42 -13.62
C GLN A 306 -20.98 -0.49 -12.40
N PRO A 307 -20.18 -1.55 -12.13
CA PRO A 307 -20.42 -2.42 -10.97
C PRO A 307 -20.27 -1.72 -9.61
N LEU A 308 -19.40 -0.71 -9.51
CA LEU A 308 -19.25 0.10 -8.29
C LEU A 308 -20.36 1.13 -8.16
N ARG A 309 -20.81 1.68 -9.29
CA ARG A 309 -21.94 2.63 -9.37
C ARG A 309 -23.25 1.97 -8.96
N ASP A 310 -23.56 0.80 -9.50
CA ASP A 310 -24.79 0.05 -9.19
C ASP A 310 -24.85 -0.39 -7.73
N ALA A 311 -23.69 -0.69 -7.14
CA ALA A 311 -23.58 -1.02 -5.73
C ALA A 311 -23.66 0.22 -4.79
N GLY A 312 -23.66 1.44 -5.35
CA GLY A 312 -23.70 2.69 -4.58
C GLY A 312 -22.40 2.99 -3.83
N TYR A 313 -21.26 2.48 -4.30
CA TYR A 313 -19.97 2.62 -3.61
C TYR A 313 -19.20 3.90 -4.00
N LEU A 314 -19.51 4.47 -5.15
CA LEU A 314 -18.85 5.66 -5.65
C LEU A 314 -19.35 6.93 -4.94
N SER A 315 -18.45 7.88 -4.72
CA SER A 315 -18.82 9.27 -4.48
C SER A 315 -19.55 9.81 -5.71
N THR A 316 -20.52 10.69 -5.49
CA THR A 316 -21.42 11.20 -6.53
C THR A 316 -21.60 12.71 -6.37
N SER A 317 -22.16 13.34 -7.40
CA SER A 317 -22.54 14.75 -7.39
C SER A 317 -24.02 14.89 -7.72
N SER A 318 -24.76 15.60 -6.86
CA SER A 318 -26.17 15.96 -7.09
C SER A 318 -26.32 17.45 -6.85
N ASP A 319 -26.98 18.15 -7.77
CA ASP A 319 -27.25 19.59 -7.65
C ASP A 319 -25.99 20.44 -7.39
N GLY A 320 -24.86 20.02 -7.97
CA GLY A 320 -23.57 20.69 -7.80
C GLY A 320 -22.90 20.45 -6.43
N GLN A 321 -23.39 19.49 -5.64
CA GLN A 321 -22.86 19.16 -4.31
C GLN A 321 -22.20 17.79 -4.31
N PHE A 322 -21.02 17.70 -3.70
CA PHE A 322 -20.32 16.46 -3.45
C PHE A 322 -21.05 15.59 -2.42
N LYS A 323 -21.24 14.32 -2.74
CA LYS A 323 -21.72 13.29 -1.81
C LYS A 323 -20.69 12.17 -1.71
N GLN A 324 -20.11 12.02 -0.53
CA GLN A 324 -19.09 11.01 -0.27
C GLN A 324 -19.66 9.59 -0.34
N GLY A 325 -19.01 8.75 -1.16
CA GLY A 325 -19.10 7.30 -1.13
C GLY A 325 -17.86 6.69 -0.46
N LEU A 326 -17.62 5.41 -0.68
CA LEU A 326 -16.42 4.72 -0.17
C LEU A 326 -15.24 4.79 -1.14
N ILE A 327 -15.51 5.12 -2.40
CA ILE A 327 -14.51 5.26 -3.46
C ILE A 327 -14.79 6.56 -4.20
N THR A 328 -13.83 7.48 -4.23
CA THR A 328 -13.91 8.70 -5.03
C THR A 328 -12.99 8.54 -6.23
N ILE A 329 -13.55 8.70 -7.44
CA ILE A 329 -12.79 8.63 -8.70
C ILE A 329 -12.41 10.04 -9.12
N ILE A 330 -11.13 10.27 -9.40
CA ILE A 330 -10.61 11.56 -9.83
C ILE A 330 -9.91 11.40 -11.18
N ALA A 331 -10.34 12.11 -12.21
CA ALA A 331 -9.69 12.15 -13.52
C ALA A 331 -8.65 13.28 -13.58
N SER A 332 -7.47 12.95 -14.11
CA SER A 332 -6.36 13.87 -14.36
C SER A 332 -5.76 13.64 -15.75
N GLY A 333 -4.66 14.33 -16.06
CA GLY A 333 -4.00 14.23 -17.37
C GLY A 333 -4.90 14.70 -18.51
N ASN A 334 -5.02 13.89 -19.56
CA ASN A 334 -5.90 14.19 -20.70
C ASN A 334 -7.40 14.13 -20.34
N GLY A 335 -7.75 13.69 -19.13
CA GLY A 335 -9.11 13.75 -18.58
C GLY A 335 -9.54 15.15 -18.16
N ILE A 336 -8.69 16.16 -18.36
CA ILE A 336 -8.95 17.59 -18.13
C ILE A 336 -8.88 18.33 -19.48
N ALA A 337 -9.91 19.11 -19.79
CA ALA A 337 -9.94 19.89 -21.01
C ALA A 337 -9.10 21.17 -20.87
N ASP A 338 -8.36 21.51 -21.93
CA ASP A 338 -7.47 22.67 -21.97
C ASP A 338 -6.48 22.69 -20.79
N LYS A 339 -5.98 21.52 -20.39
CA LYS A 339 -5.16 21.30 -19.17
C LYS A 339 -3.92 22.20 -19.06
N ASP A 340 -3.38 22.65 -20.19
CA ASP A 340 -2.19 23.51 -20.25
C ASP A 340 -2.53 25.02 -20.28
N SER A 341 -3.82 25.36 -20.36
CA SER A 341 -4.30 26.75 -20.32
C SER A 341 -4.24 27.36 -18.92
N ASN A 342 -4.50 28.67 -18.82
CA ASN A 342 -4.54 29.37 -17.53
C ASN A 342 -5.76 29.02 -16.68
N ALA A 343 -6.85 28.58 -17.31
CA ALA A 343 -8.10 28.23 -16.65
C ALA A 343 -8.64 26.90 -17.24
N PRO A 344 -8.03 25.75 -16.88
CA PRO A 344 -8.53 24.44 -17.30
C PRO A 344 -9.99 24.23 -16.91
N LYS A 345 -10.62 23.21 -17.48
CA LYS A 345 -12.02 22.89 -17.18
C LYS A 345 -12.24 21.37 -17.14
N PRO A 346 -13.28 20.88 -16.44
CA PRO A 346 -13.66 19.48 -16.51
C PRO A 346 -13.93 19.05 -17.95
N LEU A 347 -13.65 17.79 -18.28
CA LEU A 347 -13.99 17.23 -19.57
C LEU A 347 -15.52 17.17 -19.72
N GLY A 348 -16.06 17.81 -20.78
CA GLY A 348 -17.50 17.91 -21.02
C GLY A 348 -18.10 16.62 -21.59
N ARG A 349 -18.20 15.57 -20.76
CA ARG A 349 -18.61 14.21 -21.15
C ARG A 349 -19.71 13.65 -20.25
N ASP A 350 -20.35 12.57 -20.71
CA ASP A 350 -21.33 11.85 -19.90
C ASP A 350 -20.69 11.34 -18.61
N ASN A 351 -21.29 11.67 -17.48
CA ASN A 351 -20.79 11.35 -16.16
C ASN A 351 -21.97 10.92 -15.29
N PRO A 352 -22.42 9.66 -15.41
CA PRO A 352 -23.60 9.19 -14.70
C PRO A 352 -23.44 9.38 -13.18
N GLN A 353 -24.44 10.01 -12.57
CA GLN A 353 -24.46 10.39 -11.14
C GLN A 353 -23.35 11.38 -10.71
N GLY A 354 -22.64 11.99 -11.67
CA GLY A 354 -21.48 12.83 -11.38
C GLY A 354 -20.40 12.09 -10.60
N ALA A 355 -20.17 10.80 -10.92
CA ALA A 355 -19.32 9.90 -10.14
C ALA A 355 -17.80 10.06 -10.42
N ILE A 356 -17.42 10.77 -11.48
CA ILE A 356 -16.03 11.09 -11.83
C ILE A 356 -15.80 12.58 -11.58
N PHE A 357 -14.83 12.90 -10.73
CA PHE A 357 -14.45 14.28 -10.41
C PHE A 357 -13.15 14.66 -11.13
N ALA A 358 -12.96 15.93 -11.42
CA ALA A 358 -11.71 16.44 -11.98
C ALA A 358 -10.64 16.68 -10.89
N ASP A 359 -9.39 16.50 -11.28
CA ASP A 359 -8.21 17.09 -10.63
C ASP A 359 -8.00 18.50 -11.17
N ALA A 360 -8.39 19.52 -10.39
CA ALA A 360 -8.12 20.91 -10.71
C ALA A 360 -6.62 21.21 -10.53
N ARG A 361 -6.19 22.38 -10.98
CA ARG A 361 -4.80 22.82 -10.91
C ARG A 361 -4.64 24.00 -9.95
N ILE A 362 -4.02 23.76 -8.80
CA ILE A 362 -3.86 24.79 -7.75
C ILE A 362 -2.91 25.91 -8.18
N ASP A 363 -2.01 25.63 -9.14
CA ASP A 363 -1.12 26.61 -9.79
C ASP A 363 -1.80 27.43 -10.91
N LYS A 364 -3.09 27.19 -11.18
CA LYS A 364 -3.88 27.82 -12.26
C LYS A 364 -5.11 28.54 -11.70
N ASP A 365 -5.93 29.10 -12.60
CA ASP A 365 -7.25 29.61 -12.26
C ASP A 365 -8.25 28.45 -12.17
N MET A 366 -8.91 28.32 -11.01
CA MET A 366 -9.90 27.28 -10.73
C MET A 366 -11.35 27.76 -10.92
N VAL A 367 -11.57 28.84 -11.67
CA VAL A 367 -12.90 29.43 -11.92
C VAL A 367 -13.92 28.44 -12.49
N ASN A 368 -13.47 27.48 -13.31
CA ASN A 368 -14.33 26.47 -13.94
C ASN A 368 -14.64 25.26 -13.06
N PHE A 369 -14.09 25.22 -11.83
CA PHE A 369 -14.23 24.10 -10.92
C PHE A 369 -15.02 24.48 -9.66
N ASN A 370 -15.83 23.54 -9.18
CA ASN A 370 -16.56 23.60 -7.92
C ASN A 370 -16.70 22.19 -7.31
N ALA A 371 -17.23 22.10 -6.09
CA ALA A 371 -17.38 20.83 -5.36
C ALA A 371 -18.21 19.76 -6.10
N GLY A 372 -19.06 20.17 -7.04
CA GLY A 372 -19.86 19.25 -7.84
C GLY A 372 -19.14 18.63 -9.03
N ASN A 373 -17.95 19.11 -9.41
CA ASN A 373 -17.23 18.63 -10.59
C ASN A 373 -15.73 18.36 -10.37
N ALA A 374 -15.14 18.81 -9.27
CA ALA A 374 -13.75 18.56 -8.91
C ALA A 374 -13.63 18.14 -7.46
N TYR A 375 -12.60 17.35 -7.17
CA TYR A 375 -12.31 16.85 -5.83
C TYR A 375 -10.88 17.16 -5.39
N PHE A 376 -9.92 17.08 -6.31
CA PHE A 376 -8.53 17.46 -6.06
C PHE A 376 -8.21 18.83 -6.65
N ALA A 377 -7.21 19.48 -6.07
CA ALA A 377 -6.48 20.58 -6.69
C ALA A 377 -4.98 20.28 -6.54
N SER A 378 -4.37 19.81 -7.62
CA SER A 378 -2.98 19.37 -7.63
C SER A 378 -2.06 20.38 -8.31
N ALA A 379 -0.78 20.41 -7.92
CA ALA A 379 0.28 21.05 -8.71
C ALA A 379 1.58 20.25 -8.58
N LYS A 380 2.55 20.52 -9.47
CA LYS A 380 3.90 20.04 -9.26
C LYS A 380 4.46 20.73 -8.02
N TYR A 381 5.21 20.02 -7.20
CA TYR A 381 5.79 20.59 -5.98
C TYR A 381 6.70 21.79 -6.27
N SER A 382 7.46 21.77 -7.37
CA SER A 382 8.29 22.91 -7.79
C SER A 382 7.50 24.15 -8.20
N ASP A 383 6.21 24.00 -8.49
CA ASP A 383 5.34 25.08 -8.96
C ASP A 383 4.62 25.76 -7.79
N ARG A 384 4.96 25.36 -6.55
CA ARG A 384 4.61 26.07 -5.31
C ARG A 384 5.29 27.44 -5.32
N GLY A 385 4.60 28.42 -5.90
CA GLY A 385 5.05 29.81 -5.91
C GLY A 385 4.91 30.49 -4.55
N THR A 386 5.32 31.75 -4.44
CA THR A 386 5.26 32.51 -3.17
C THR A 386 3.84 32.71 -2.61
N ASN A 387 2.80 32.51 -3.43
CA ASN A 387 1.39 32.67 -3.05
C ASN A 387 0.70 31.34 -2.74
N GLU A 388 1.45 30.26 -2.54
CA GLU A 388 0.91 28.91 -2.37
C GLU A 388 -0.13 28.82 -1.25
N ALA A 389 0.10 29.43 -0.09
CA ALA A 389 -0.86 29.42 1.01
C ALA A 389 -2.23 30.00 0.60
N ALA A 390 -2.23 31.13 -0.11
CA ALA A 390 -3.47 31.74 -0.60
C ALA A 390 -4.18 30.86 -1.64
N LYS A 391 -3.43 30.16 -2.50
CA LYS A 391 -3.97 29.20 -3.47
C LYS A 391 -4.53 27.95 -2.80
N ARG A 392 -3.90 27.47 -1.73
CA ARG A 392 -4.42 26.38 -0.90
C ARG A 392 -5.71 26.78 -0.21
N ASP A 393 -5.77 27.98 0.37
CA ASP A 393 -7.00 28.51 0.95
C ASP A 393 -8.11 28.66 -0.10
N GLU A 394 -7.79 29.07 -1.33
CA GLU A 394 -8.73 29.13 -2.45
C GLU A 394 -9.31 27.74 -2.76
N ALA A 395 -8.45 26.72 -2.86
CA ALA A 395 -8.85 25.33 -3.09
C ALA A 395 -9.73 24.78 -1.95
N HIS A 396 -9.33 25.01 -0.70
CA HIS A 396 -10.08 24.58 0.48
C HIS A 396 -11.45 25.25 0.57
N LYS A 397 -11.57 26.55 0.23
CA LYS A 397 -12.87 27.26 0.15
C LYS A 397 -13.80 26.67 -0.91
N LYS A 398 -13.24 26.10 -1.99
CA LYS A 398 -13.99 25.37 -3.02
C LYS A 398 -14.31 23.93 -2.61
N GLY A 399 -13.78 23.45 -1.49
CA GLY A 399 -13.95 22.09 -0.96
C GLY A 399 -12.99 21.06 -1.54
N PHE A 400 -11.92 21.49 -2.23
CA PHE A 400 -10.97 20.58 -2.85
C PHE A 400 -9.91 20.09 -1.86
N LYS A 401 -9.39 18.89 -2.09
CA LYS A 401 -8.24 18.32 -1.40
C LYS A 401 -6.97 18.68 -2.17
N VAL A 402 -5.99 19.26 -1.49
CA VAL A 402 -4.74 19.73 -2.10
C VAL A 402 -3.68 18.63 -2.08
N ARG A 403 -2.95 18.52 -3.19
CA ARG A 403 -1.87 17.54 -3.42
C ARG A 403 -0.72 18.19 -4.19
N TYR A 404 0.49 17.75 -3.93
CA TYR A 404 1.65 18.08 -4.77
C TYR A 404 2.34 16.82 -5.29
N TRP A 405 2.51 16.71 -6.61
CA TRP A 405 3.27 15.62 -7.24
C TRP A 405 4.72 16.03 -7.52
N ASP A 406 5.58 15.06 -7.85
CA ASP A 406 7.04 15.27 -7.94
C ASP A 406 7.58 15.94 -6.67
N GLY A 407 7.08 15.46 -5.54
CA GLY A 407 7.31 16.02 -4.21
C GLY A 407 8.64 15.57 -3.60
N PRO A 408 8.97 16.10 -2.40
CA PRO A 408 10.17 15.71 -1.69
C PRO A 408 10.09 14.24 -1.26
N ALA A 409 11.25 13.59 -1.11
CA ALA A 409 11.33 12.20 -0.65
C ALA A 409 11.56 12.05 0.87
N SER A 410 11.87 13.15 1.57
CA SER A 410 12.20 13.12 3.00
C SER A 410 10.93 13.18 3.86
N THR A 411 10.93 12.42 4.96
CA THR A 411 9.81 12.42 5.91
C THR A 411 9.67 13.75 6.67
N ALA A 412 10.76 14.50 6.81
CA ALA A 412 10.73 15.85 7.39
C ALA A 412 9.97 16.82 6.49
N ASP A 413 10.20 16.77 5.17
CA ASP A 413 9.46 17.60 4.23
C ASP A 413 8.00 17.15 4.11
N TRP A 414 7.72 15.84 4.20
CA TRP A 414 6.34 15.35 4.29
C TRP A 414 5.62 15.89 5.53
N GLN A 415 6.30 15.97 6.67
CA GLN A 415 5.73 16.57 7.88
C GLN A 415 5.39 18.04 7.67
N ILE A 416 6.29 18.81 7.02
CA ILE A 416 6.04 20.21 6.68
C ILE A 416 4.76 20.34 5.83
N LEU A 417 4.57 19.49 4.82
CA LEU A 417 3.36 19.52 3.98
C LEU A 417 2.09 19.21 4.77
N VAL A 418 2.14 18.22 5.67
CA VAL A 418 1.02 17.90 6.57
C VAL A 418 0.68 19.11 7.47
N ASP A 419 1.70 19.74 8.06
CA ASP A 419 1.53 20.88 8.96
C ASP A 419 0.96 22.10 8.22
N GLU A 420 1.36 22.31 6.96
CA GLU A 420 0.85 23.35 6.08
C GLU A 420 -0.60 23.10 5.61
N GLY A 421 -1.14 21.89 5.80
CA GLY A 421 -2.50 21.52 5.45
C GLY A 421 -2.65 20.95 4.04
N VAL A 422 -1.61 20.32 3.50
CA VAL A 422 -1.72 19.50 2.29
C VAL A 422 -2.51 18.23 2.61
N ASP A 423 -3.63 18.03 1.92
CA ASP A 423 -4.57 16.94 2.21
C ASP A 423 -4.09 15.57 1.76
N ARG A 424 -3.29 15.49 0.70
CA ARG A 424 -2.82 14.21 0.13
C ARG A 424 -1.32 14.32 -0.18
N VAL A 425 -0.50 13.87 0.77
CA VAL A 425 0.97 13.92 0.60
C VAL A 425 1.40 12.75 -0.28
N ASN A 426 2.08 13.05 -1.39
CA ASN A 426 2.65 12.03 -2.26
C ASN A 426 3.76 11.28 -1.52
N VAL A 427 3.64 9.94 -1.49
CA VAL A 427 4.62 9.05 -0.88
C VAL A 427 5.04 7.97 -1.88
N ASP A 428 6.33 7.95 -2.21
CA ASP A 428 6.91 6.86 -3.01
C ASP A 428 7.31 5.69 -2.10
N GLU A 429 7.86 5.99 -0.92
CA GLU A 429 8.33 5.00 0.06
C GLU A 429 7.29 4.75 1.17
N LEU A 430 6.40 3.78 0.95
CA LEU A 430 5.29 3.48 1.87
C LEU A 430 5.73 3.15 3.30
N GLN A 431 6.89 2.52 3.47
CA GLN A 431 7.42 2.19 4.79
C GLN A 431 7.73 3.43 5.64
N ASN A 432 7.93 4.59 5.02
CA ASN A 432 8.24 5.83 5.72
C ASN A 432 6.98 6.60 6.15
N VAL A 433 5.78 6.16 5.75
CA VAL A 433 4.49 6.72 6.23
C VAL A 433 4.41 6.66 7.77
N ALA A 434 5.06 5.67 8.38
CA ALA A 434 5.15 5.49 9.83
C ALA A 434 5.93 6.59 10.57
N ALA A 435 6.76 7.37 9.87
CA ALA A 435 7.56 8.45 10.46
C ALA A 435 6.79 9.76 10.64
N VAL A 436 5.64 9.91 9.98
CA VAL A 436 4.91 11.19 9.91
C VAL A 436 3.80 11.24 10.96
N ALA A 437 3.68 12.38 11.64
CA ALA A 437 2.54 12.74 12.48
C ALA A 437 1.40 13.25 11.60
N TRP A 438 0.56 12.33 11.13
CA TRP A 438 -0.60 12.66 10.31
C TRP A 438 -1.69 13.37 11.13
N ARG A 439 -2.27 14.42 10.56
CA ARG A 439 -3.40 15.10 11.18
C ARG A 439 -4.72 14.44 10.78
N GLY A 440 -5.57 14.16 11.77
CA GLY A 440 -6.85 13.47 11.55
C GLY A 440 -7.90 14.30 10.82
N ASP A 441 -7.78 15.63 10.80
CA ASP A 441 -8.67 16.54 10.07
C ASP A 441 -8.45 16.55 8.55
N LEU A 442 -7.36 15.92 8.08
CA LEU A 442 -7.06 15.77 6.66
C LEU A 442 -7.75 14.55 6.01
N LEU A 443 -8.38 13.67 6.80
CA LEU A 443 -8.97 12.41 6.34
C LEU A 443 -10.31 12.56 5.62
#